data_AF-A0A7Y0S9Q6-F1
#
_entry.id   AF-A0A7Y0S9Q6-F1
#
_cell.length_a   1.000
_cell.length_b   1.000
_cell.length_c   1.000
_cell.angle_alpha   90.00
_cell.angle_beta   90.00
_cell.angle_gamma   90.00
#
_symmetry.space_group_name_H-M   'P 1'
#
loop_
_entity.id
_entity.type
_entity.pdbx_description
1 polymer ?
#
loop_
_entity_poly.entity_id
_entity_poly.type
_entity_poly.pdbx_seq_one_letter_code
_entity_poly.pdbx_strand_id
1 'polypeptide(L)'
;ITDQAIQKQVNKLRLEEKFSTGRYDFTQLDMYQDLKQGKLKLYWGEAKVWFDLPDKVATRESQLIDNLTELVKSVEDSFVLISPYFVPTEVGTQALSNAAKRGVDITIVTNSLAS
;
A
#
# COMPACT_ATOMS: atom_id res chain seq x y z
N ILE A 1 11.44 -16.41 -3.56
CA ILE A 1 11.03 -16.54 -4.98
C ILE A 1 12.28 -16.29 -5.80
N THR A 2 12.58 -17.10 -6.82
CA THR A 2 13.79 -16.90 -7.64
C THR A 2 13.51 -15.91 -8.78
N ASP A 3 14.53 -15.21 -9.25
CA ASP A 3 14.40 -14.27 -10.38
C ASP A 3 13.86 -14.96 -11.64
N GLN A 4 14.22 -16.23 -11.86
CA GLN A 4 13.66 -17.05 -12.92
C GLN A 4 12.16 -17.26 -12.79
N ALA A 5 11.64 -17.46 -11.56
CA ALA A 5 10.21 -17.61 -11.33
C ALA A 5 9.47 -16.28 -11.58
N ILE A 6 10.09 -15.15 -11.20
CA ILE A 6 9.56 -13.81 -11.48
C ILE A 6 9.52 -13.57 -12.99
N GLN A 7 10.62 -13.79 -13.70
CA GLN A 7 10.70 -13.55 -15.14
C GLN A 7 9.71 -14.44 -15.93
N LYS A 8 9.57 -15.70 -15.52
CA LYS A 8 8.57 -16.61 -16.13
C LYS A 8 7.15 -16.04 -16.00
N GLN A 9 6.83 -15.45 -14.85
CA GLN A 9 5.52 -14.83 -14.61
C GLN A 9 5.35 -13.52 -15.38
N VAL A 10 6.39 -12.67 -15.42
CA VAL A 10 6.43 -11.43 -16.22
C VAL A 10 6.14 -11.73 -17.69
N ASN A 11 6.82 -12.73 -18.26
CA ASN A 11 6.63 -13.14 -19.65
C ASN A 11 5.23 -13.74 -19.87
N LYS A 12 4.77 -14.62 -18.98
CA LYS A 12 3.44 -15.24 -19.06
C LYS A 12 2.32 -14.19 -19.07
N LEU A 13 2.46 -13.15 -18.26
CA LEU A 13 1.47 -12.08 -18.12
C LEU A 13 1.69 -10.91 -19.09
N ARG A 14 2.78 -10.95 -19.88
CA ARG A 14 3.20 -9.91 -20.83
C ARG A 14 3.29 -8.53 -20.17
N LEU A 15 3.83 -8.47 -18.94
CA LEU A 15 3.82 -7.24 -18.15
C LEU A 15 4.67 -6.12 -18.78
N GLU A 16 5.82 -6.44 -19.37
CA GLU A 16 6.67 -5.44 -20.04
C GLU A 16 5.93 -4.72 -21.19
N GLU A 17 5.24 -5.45 -22.05
CA GLU A 17 4.45 -4.83 -23.13
C GLU A 17 3.29 -3.99 -22.58
N LYS A 18 2.64 -4.46 -21.51
CA LYS A 18 1.49 -3.76 -20.89
C LYS A 18 1.88 -2.46 -20.20
N PHE A 19 3.08 -2.39 -19.61
CA PHE A 19 3.44 -1.30 -18.70
C PHE A 19 4.68 -0.49 -19.11
N SER A 20 5.53 -1.00 -20.01
CA SER A 20 6.84 -0.39 -20.32
C SER A 20 6.99 0.07 -21.77
N THR A 21 6.05 -0.26 -22.65
CA THR A 21 6.13 0.12 -24.08
C THR A 21 4.91 0.93 -24.53
N GLY A 22 5.12 1.93 -25.38
CA GLY A 22 4.05 2.75 -25.95
C GLY A 22 3.35 3.68 -24.95
N ARG A 23 2.15 4.13 -25.29
CA ARG A 23 1.31 4.93 -24.39
C ARG A 23 0.57 3.98 -23.46
N TYR A 24 0.84 4.08 -22.17
CA TYR A 24 0.10 3.34 -21.15
C TYR A 24 -1.37 3.73 -21.16
N ASP A 25 -2.24 2.75 -21.39
CA ASP A 25 -3.69 2.89 -21.35
C ASP A 25 -4.27 1.97 -20.25
N PHE A 26 -4.45 2.54 -19.06
CA PHE A 26 -4.98 1.81 -17.91
C PHE A 26 -6.42 1.32 -18.12
N THR A 27 -7.13 1.84 -19.13
CA THR A 27 -8.49 1.38 -19.43
C THR A 27 -8.51 -0.03 -20.00
N GLN A 28 -7.38 -0.54 -20.52
CA GLN A 28 -7.27 -1.92 -21.00
C GLN A 28 -7.07 -2.94 -19.88
N LEU A 29 -6.88 -2.50 -18.63
CA LEU A 29 -6.68 -3.42 -17.52
C LEU A 29 -7.97 -4.14 -17.15
N ASP A 30 -7.86 -5.44 -16.84
CA ASP A 30 -8.99 -6.28 -16.43
C ASP A 30 -9.77 -5.65 -15.26
N MET A 31 -9.05 -5.11 -14.27
CA MET A 31 -9.65 -4.42 -13.12
C MET A 31 -10.50 -3.21 -13.53
N TYR A 32 -10.05 -2.42 -14.52
CA TYR A 32 -10.81 -1.27 -15.01
C TYR A 32 -12.08 -1.74 -15.73
N GLN A 33 -11.97 -2.78 -16.54
CA GLN A 33 -13.10 -3.36 -17.26
C GLN A 33 -14.14 -3.95 -16.29
N ASP A 34 -13.69 -4.68 -15.27
CA ASP A 34 -14.56 -5.24 -14.23
C ASP A 34 -15.25 -4.15 -13.40
N LEU A 35 -14.53 -3.06 -13.09
CA LEU A 35 -15.12 -1.90 -12.42
C LEU A 35 -16.21 -1.26 -13.30
N LYS A 36 -15.92 -0.99 -14.58
CA LYS A 36 -16.87 -0.36 -15.52
C LYS A 36 -18.10 -1.22 -15.75
N GLN A 37 -17.94 -2.55 -15.76
CA GLN A 37 -19.03 -3.51 -15.97
C GLN A 37 -19.79 -3.84 -14.68
N GLY A 38 -19.40 -3.26 -13.54
CA GLY A 38 -20.02 -3.55 -12.25
C GLY A 38 -19.79 -4.98 -11.75
N LYS A 39 -18.74 -5.66 -12.25
CA LYS A 39 -18.35 -7.02 -11.85
C LYS A 39 -17.44 -7.02 -10.62
N LEU A 40 -16.77 -5.91 -10.36
CA LEU A 40 -15.90 -5.78 -9.19
C LEU A 40 -16.74 -5.80 -7.91
N LYS A 41 -16.42 -6.70 -6.99
CA LYS A 41 -17.03 -6.70 -5.66
C LYS A 41 -16.57 -5.46 -4.90
N LEU A 42 -17.49 -4.57 -4.59
CA LEU A 42 -17.24 -3.36 -3.81
C LEU A 42 -17.50 -3.61 -2.33
N TYR A 43 -16.68 -3.01 -1.47
CA TYR A 43 -16.84 -3.01 -0.03
C TYR A 43 -17.02 -1.57 0.44
N TRP A 44 -18.01 -1.36 1.31
CA TRP A 44 -18.31 -0.05 1.89
C TRP A 44 -17.92 -0.05 3.37
N GLY A 45 -17.41 1.08 3.84
CA GLY A 45 -16.99 1.24 5.22
C GLY A 45 -16.77 2.71 5.55
N GLU A 46 -16.56 3.00 6.83
CA GLU A 46 -16.22 4.35 7.28
C GLU A 46 -14.80 4.71 6.85
N ALA A 47 -14.62 5.95 6.38
CA ALA A 47 -13.33 6.48 5.97
C ALA A 47 -13.05 7.79 6.70
N LYS A 48 -11.79 7.98 7.11
CA LYS A 48 -11.27 9.23 7.66
C LYS A 48 -10.09 9.68 6.81
N VAL A 49 -10.04 10.98 6.51
CA VAL A 49 -8.93 11.60 5.80
C VAL A 49 -8.08 12.36 6.81
N TRP A 50 -6.80 12.00 6.89
CA TRP A 50 -5.80 12.73 7.66
C TRP A 50 -4.79 13.38 6.72
N PHE A 51 -4.34 14.57 7.07
CA PHE A 51 -3.36 15.34 6.33
C PHE A 51 -2.57 16.22 7.29
N ASP A 52 -1.32 16.51 6.95
CA ASP A 52 -0.55 17.52 7.67
C ASP A 52 -0.79 18.90 7.07
N LEU A 53 -0.67 19.94 7.89
CA LEU A 53 -0.70 21.33 7.44
C LEU A 53 0.60 21.70 6.71
N PRO A 54 0.57 22.64 5.74
CA PRO A 54 1.77 23.07 4.99
C PRO A 54 2.92 23.56 5.88
N ASP A 55 2.59 24.21 7.01
CA ASP A 55 3.55 24.81 7.93
C ASP A 55 4.35 23.78 8.75
N LYS A 56 4.05 22.48 8.61
CA LYS A 56 4.77 21.39 9.29
C LYS A 56 6.29 21.40 9.05
N VAL A 57 6.73 22.00 7.95
CA VAL A 57 8.16 22.09 7.62
C VAL A 57 8.91 22.95 8.66
N ALA A 58 8.22 23.95 9.24
CA ALA A 58 8.78 24.81 10.27
C ALA A 58 8.75 24.15 11.66
N THR A 59 7.70 23.40 11.99
CA THR A 59 7.50 22.80 13.32
C THR A 59 8.09 21.40 13.46
N ARG A 60 8.34 20.70 12.34
CA ARG A 60 8.75 19.27 12.27
C ARG A 60 7.76 18.30 12.94
N GLU A 61 6.55 18.75 13.23
CA GLU A 61 5.47 17.91 13.78
C GLU A 61 4.68 17.29 12.63
N SER A 62 4.37 16.00 12.71
CA SER A 62 3.51 15.31 11.75
C SER A 62 2.38 14.61 12.48
N GLN A 63 1.24 15.30 12.53
CA GLN A 63 0.01 14.75 13.09
C GLN A 63 -0.41 13.46 12.38
N LEU A 64 -0.08 13.33 11.09
CA LEU A 64 -0.30 12.10 10.33
C LEU A 64 0.44 10.89 10.93
N ILE A 65 1.72 11.04 11.29
CA ILE A 65 2.53 9.95 11.83
C ILE A 65 2.08 9.58 13.24
N ASP A 66 1.72 10.57 14.05
CA ASP A 66 1.19 10.34 15.39
C ASP A 66 -0.13 9.59 15.35
N ASN A 67 -1.07 10.05 14.49
CA ASN A 67 -2.36 9.39 14.30
C ASN A 67 -2.21 7.96 13.77
N LEU A 68 -1.26 7.72 12.85
CA LEU A 68 -0.98 6.37 12.34
C LEU A 68 -0.45 5.45 13.45
N THR A 69 0.44 5.96 14.30
CA THR A 69 1.02 5.21 15.41
C THR A 69 -0.05 4.81 16.42
N GLU A 70 -0.94 5.74 16.78
CA GLU A 70 -2.08 5.46 17.65
C GLU A 70 -3.10 4.51 17.01
N LEU A 71 -3.37 4.66 15.71
CA LEU A 71 -4.26 3.76 14.98
C LEU A 71 -3.78 2.31 15.10
N VAL A 72 -2.50 2.03 14.82
CA VAL A 72 -1.90 0.69 14.87
C VAL A 72 -1.97 0.08 16.28
N LYS A 73 -1.97 0.89 17.34
CA LYS A 73 -2.15 0.40 18.72
C LYS A 73 -3.58 -0.09 18.97
N SER A 74 -4.57 0.53 18.32
CA SER A 74 -6.00 0.20 18.48
C SER A 74 -6.49 -0.96 17.60
N VAL A 75 -5.71 -1.39 16.59
CA VAL A 75 -6.10 -2.50 15.72
C VAL A 75 -6.10 -3.82 16.50
N GLU A 76 -7.18 -4.58 16.33
CA GLU A 76 -7.41 -5.88 16.97
C GLU A 76 -7.18 -7.05 15.99
N ASP A 77 -7.72 -6.99 14.76
CA ASP A 77 -7.72 -8.13 13.83
C ASP A 77 -6.68 -8.01 12.70
N SER A 78 -6.77 -6.95 11.89
CA SER A 78 -5.94 -6.81 10.68
C SER A 78 -5.62 -5.35 10.34
N PHE A 79 -4.43 -5.14 9.78
CA PHE A 79 -3.94 -3.84 9.36
C PHE A 79 -3.31 -3.94 7.97
N VAL A 80 -3.83 -3.14 7.03
CA VAL A 80 -3.28 -3.04 5.66
C VAL A 80 -2.73 -1.64 5.45
N LEU A 81 -1.43 -1.54 5.13
CA LEU A 81 -0.77 -0.28 4.78
C LEU A 81 -0.31 -0.32 3.32
N ILE A 82 -0.76 0.66 2.53
CA ILE A 82 -0.30 0.88 1.16
C ILE A 82 0.56 2.13 1.15
N SER A 83 1.86 1.98 0.93
CA SER A 83 2.79 3.11 0.83
C SER A 83 3.84 2.85 -0.23
N PRO A 84 3.97 3.67 -1.29
CA PRO A 84 5.01 3.50 -2.30
C PRO A 84 6.42 3.44 -1.70
N TYR A 85 6.66 4.22 -0.65
CA TYR A 85 7.93 4.27 0.07
C TYR A 85 7.68 3.98 1.55
N PHE A 86 7.97 2.76 1.96
CA PHE A 86 7.80 2.34 3.34
C PHE A 86 9.10 2.50 4.14
N VAL A 87 9.16 3.55 4.97
CA VAL A 87 10.29 3.85 5.87
C VAL A 87 9.76 4.12 7.28
N PRO A 88 9.48 3.09 8.08
CA PRO A 88 8.64 3.22 9.30
C PRO A 88 9.28 3.93 10.51
N THR A 89 10.49 4.50 10.44
CA THR A 89 11.26 4.98 11.61
C THR A 89 11.37 3.91 12.73
N GLU A 90 12.05 4.19 13.83
CA GLU A 90 12.11 3.25 14.96
C GLU A 90 10.74 3.11 15.65
N VAL A 91 10.04 4.22 15.87
CA VAL A 91 8.73 4.26 16.55
C VAL A 91 7.68 3.45 15.78
N GLY A 92 7.56 3.66 14.47
CA GLY A 92 6.61 2.92 13.64
C GLY A 92 6.97 1.44 13.51
N THR A 93 8.27 1.11 13.44
CA THR A 93 8.73 -0.29 13.46
C THR A 93 8.31 -1.00 14.74
N GLN A 94 8.47 -0.34 15.90
CA GLN A 94 8.06 -0.89 17.18
C GLN A 94 6.55 -1.04 17.29
N ALA A 95 5.77 -0.06 16.80
CA ALA A 95 4.31 -0.12 16.80
C ALA A 95 3.78 -1.31 15.98
N LEU A 96 4.28 -1.49 14.76
CA LEU A 96 3.91 -2.62 13.89
C LEU A 96 4.35 -3.95 14.48
N SER A 97 5.57 -4.03 15.01
CA SER A 97 6.08 -5.26 15.66
C SER A 97 5.24 -5.65 16.88
N ASN A 98 4.82 -4.67 17.68
CA ASN A 98 3.95 -4.91 18.82
C ASN A 98 2.56 -5.37 18.39
N ALA A 99 1.98 -4.77 17.33
CA ALA A 99 0.71 -5.22 16.78
C ALA A 99 0.78 -6.66 16.27
N ALA A 100 1.83 -7.03 15.53
CA ALA A 100 2.05 -8.41 15.09
C ALA A 100 2.15 -9.39 16.28
N LYS A 101 2.88 -9.02 17.34
CA LYS A 101 2.98 -9.82 18.57
C LYS A 101 1.65 -10.00 19.31
N ARG A 102 0.70 -9.06 19.17
CA ARG A 102 -0.67 -9.19 19.70
C ARG A 102 -1.55 -10.10 18.86
N GLY A 103 -1.09 -10.54 17.69
CA GLY A 103 -1.85 -11.41 16.78
C GLY A 103 -2.54 -10.67 15.62
N VAL A 104 -2.30 -9.36 15.46
CA VAL A 104 -2.83 -8.59 14.32
C VAL A 104 -2.20 -9.07 13.01
N ASP A 105 -3.02 -9.36 12.00
CA ASP A 105 -2.55 -9.67 10.65
C ASP A 105 -2.12 -8.38 9.92
N ILE A 106 -0.81 -8.23 9.68
CA ILE A 106 -0.22 -7.04 9.09
C ILE A 106 0.17 -7.31 7.63
N THR A 107 -0.46 -6.58 6.71
CA THR A 107 -0.10 -6.56 5.29
C THR A 107 0.46 -5.19 4.91
N ILE A 108 1.67 -5.18 4.33
CA ILE A 108 2.30 -3.96 3.82
C ILE A 108 2.49 -4.10 2.31
N VAL A 109 1.83 -3.22 1.57
CA VAL A 109 1.96 -3.10 0.12
C VAL A 109 2.86 -1.90 -0.16
N THR A 110 4.11 -2.18 -0.52
CA THR A 110 5.09 -1.15 -0.91
C THR A 110 5.48 -1.31 -2.36
N ASN A 111 5.90 -0.21 -2.99
CA ASN A 111 6.55 -0.34 -4.28
C ASN A 111 7.89 -1.08 -4.08
N SER A 112 8.13 -2.12 -4.86
CA SER A 112 9.45 -2.72 -5.02
C SER A 112 10.09 -2.05 -6.23
N LEU A 113 10.63 -0.84 -6.08
CA LEU A 113 11.60 -0.37 -7.05
C LEU A 113 12.86 -1.24 -6.88
N ALA A 114 12.84 -2.41 -7.52
CA ALA A 114 14.03 -3.19 -7.76
C ALA A 114 14.82 -2.42 -8.83
N SER A 115 15.87 -1.72 -8.39
CA SER A 115 16.93 -1.29 -9.29
C SER A 115 17.83 -2.47 -9.64
#